data_AF-A0A2C9CW66-F1
#
_entry.id   AF-A0A2C9CW66-F1
#
_cell.length_a   1.000
_cell.length_b   1.000
_cell.length_c   1.000
_cell.angle_alpha   90.00
_cell.angle_beta   90.00
_cell.angle_gamma   90.00
#
_symmetry.space_group_name_H-M   'P 1'
#
loop_
_entity.id
_entity.type
_entity.pdbx_description
1 polymer ?
#
loop_
_entity_poly.entity_id
_entity_poly.type
_entity_poly.pdbx_seq_one_letter_code
_entity_poly.pdbx_strand_id
1 'polypeptide(L)'
;MTKRRSFSDNFKATVALEALRGDKTAQEIAAKHNIHPTQVTTWKRQAIDGLTGVFSDKVRKAEDNEAEVKELHAKIGKLAVETDFFVIRAEAMSPNERKAMINRDHTDLSLTSQCKLLKISRSSLYYVPVGVNAETLELMNEIDRVFTKYPFFGSRQIAA
;
A
#
# COMPACT_ATOMS: atom_id res chain seq x y z
N MET A 1 31.85 -2.79 6.88
CA MET A 1 31.77 -2.99 5.41
C MET A 1 32.23 -1.72 4.72
N THR A 2 33.35 -1.76 3.99
CA THR A 2 33.92 -0.61 3.28
C THR A 2 33.00 -0.22 2.11
N LYS A 3 32.53 1.04 2.10
CA LYS A 3 31.64 1.56 1.05
C LYS A 3 32.39 1.56 -0.29
N ARG A 4 31.95 0.72 -1.23
CA ARG A 4 32.53 0.63 -2.58
C ARG A 4 32.32 1.97 -3.30
N ARG A 5 33.38 2.50 -3.93
CA ARG A 5 33.32 3.74 -4.72
C ARG A 5 32.31 3.55 -5.86
N SER A 6 31.25 4.37 -5.87
CA SER A 6 30.26 4.42 -6.95
C SER A 6 30.60 5.54 -7.93
N PHE A 7 30.25 5.33 -9.21
CA PHE A 7 30.42 6.31 -10.27
C PHE A 7 29.06 6.62 -10.88
N SER A 8 28.84 7.88 -11.28
CA SER A 8 27.61 8.28 -11.97
C SER A 8 27.53 7.68 -13.36
N ASP A 9 26.32 7.50 -13.89
CA ASP A 9 26.13 6.87 -15.20
C ASP A 9 26.67 7.73 -16.34
N ASN A 10 26.56 9.05 -16.22
CA ASN A 10 27.19 10.00 -17.15
C ASN A 10 28.72 9.85 -17.19
N PHE A 11 29.35 9.62 -16.03
CA PHE A 11 30.80 9.42 -15.94
C PHE A 11 31.21 8.10 -16.61
N LYS A 12 30.50 7.00 -16.32
CA LYS A 12 30.75 5.70 -16.98
C LYS A 12 30.60 5.80 -18.50
N ALA A 13 29.57 6.50 -18.98
CA ALA A 13 29.32 6.72 -20.41
C ALA A 13 30.46 7.52 -21.08
N THR A 14 30.93 8.59 -20.43
CA THR A 14 32.05 9.40 -20.94
C THR A 14 33.33 8.58 -21.07
N VAL A 15 33.66 7.79 -20.06
CA VAL A 15 34.85 6.91 -20.08
C VAL A 15 34.72 5.81 -21.12
N ALA A 16 33.54 5.18 -21.24
CA ALA A 16 33.29 4.17 -22.26
C ALA A 16 33.42 4.74 -23.67
N LEU A 17 32.95 5.97 -23.90
CA LEU A 17 33.07 6.66 -25.18
C LEU A 17 34.54 6.99 -25.51
N GLU A 18 35.32 7.51 -24.56
CA GLU A 18 36.77 7.76 -24.74
C GLU A 18 37.50 6.44 -25.08
N ALA A 19 37.10 5.32 -24.45
CA ALA A 19 37.65 4.00 -24.74
C ALA A 19 37.19 3.39 -26.08
N LEU A 20 36.02 3.81 -26.60
CA LEU A 20 35.51 3.41 -27.91
C LEU A 20 36.16 4.18 -29.06
N ARG A 21 36.49 5.47 -28.86
CA ARG A 21 37.21 6.28 -29.86
C ARG A 21 38.58 5.69 -30.21
N GLY A 22 39.25 5.10 -29.22
CA GLY A 22 40.53 4.42 -29.44
C GLY A 22 41.76 5.34 -29.46
N ASP A 23 41.59 6.65 -29.28
CA ASP A 23 42.68 7.64 -29.25
C ASP A 23 43.66 7.44 -28.08
N LYS A 24 43.22 6.71 -27.04
CA LYS A 24 44.00 6.42 -25.83
C LYS A 24 43.82 4.96 -25.42
N THR A 25 44.86 4.40 -24.85
CA THR A 25 44.84 3.06 -24.27
C THR A 25 43.97 3.03 -22.99
N ALA A 26 43.49 1.84 -22.62
CA ALA A 26 42.75 1.67 -21.38
C ALA A 26 43.56 2.08 -20.13
N GLN A 27 44.89 2.00 -20.20
CA GLN A 27 45.80 2.41 -19.12
C GLN A 27 45.89 3.93 -19.00
N GLU A 28 45.98 4.66 -20.11
CA GLU A 28 46.01 6.13 -20.12
C GLU A 28 44.67 6.74 -19.68
N ILE A 29 43.55 6.14 -20.12
CA ILE A 29 42.20 6.55 -19.68
C ILE A 29 42.03 6.29 -18.18
N ALA A 30 42.50 5.13 -17.71
CA ALA A 30 42.51 4.78 -16.30
C ALA A 30 43.31 5.78 -15.45
N ALA A 31 44.51 6.15 -15.90
CA ALA A 31 45.35 7.14 -15.24
C ALA A 31 44.70 8.53 -15.21
N LYS A 32 44.15 8.99 -16.34
CA LYS A 32 43.48 10.30 -16.46
C LYS A 32 42.28 10.44 -15.53
N HIS A 33 41.49 9.38 -15.39
CA HIS A 33 40.24 9.39 -14.61
C HIS A 33 40.40 8.81 -13.20
N ASN A 34 41.62 8.41 -12.83
CA ASN A 34 41.96 7.76 -11.56
C ASN A 34 41.05 6.56 -11.23
N ILE A 35 40.91 5.67 -12.21
CA ILE A 35 40.13 4.43 -12.17
C ILE A 35 40.99 3.24 -12.57
N HIS A 36 40.54 2.02 -12.25
CA HIS A 36 41.28 0.81 -12.63
C HIS A 36 41.08 0.49 -14.12
N PRO A 37 42.10 0.06 -14.89
CA PRO A 37 41.97 -0.29 -16.31
C PRO A 37 40.84 -1.29 -16.62
N THR A 38 40.59 -2.26 -15.72
CA THR A 38 39.46 -3.20 -15.83
C THR A 38 38.09 -2.52 -15.82
N GLN A 39 37.93 -1.38 -15.15
CA GLN A 39 36.68 -0.62 -15.16
C GLN A 39 36.45 0.01 -16.54
N VAL A 40 37.51 0.53 -17.16
CA VAL A 40 37.47 1.08 -18.53
C VAL A 40 37.03 0.01 -19.53
N THR A 41 37.64 -1.18 -19.48
CA THR A 41 37.27 -2.28 -20.38
C THR A 41 35.86 -2.80 -20.12
N THR A 42 35.44 -2.87 -18.86
CA THR A 42 34.08 -3.29 -18.47
C THR A 42 33.03 -2.31 -19.01
N TRP A 43 33.23 -1.00 -18.82
CA TRP A 43 32.30 0.02 -19.29
C TRP A 43 32.29 0.14 -20.81
N LYS A 44 33.44 -0.04 -21.48
CA LYS A 44 33.52 -0.16 -22.94
C LYS A 44 32.64 -1.31 -23.45
N ARG A 45 32.75 -2.49 -22.85
CA ARG A 45 31.93 -3.65 -23.21
C ARG A 45 30.44 -3.39 -22.97
N GLN A 46 30.08 -2.85 -21.80
CA GLN A 46 28.69 -2.49 -21.48
C GLN A 46 28.10 -1.50 -22.50
N ALA A 47 28.89 -0.54 -22.97
CA ALA A 47 28.45 0.40 -24.00
C ALA A 47 28.21 -0.31 -25.34
N ILE A 48 29.10 -1.21 -25.78
CA ILE A 48 28.93 -2.00 -27.02
C ILE A 48 27.68 -2.88 -26.96
N ASP A 49 27.50 -3.61 -25.86
CA ASP A 49 26.35 -4.49 -25.67
C ASP A 49 25.05 -3.67 -25.63
N GLY A 50 25.06 -2.53 -24.94
CA GLY A 50 23.92 -1.63 -24.83
C GLY A 50 23.60 -0.83 -26.10
N LEU A 51 24.57 -0.59 -26.98
CA LEU A 51 24.42 0.17 -28.23
C LEU A 51 23.39 -0.47 -29.16
N THR A 52 23.41 -1.81 -29.29
CA THR A 52 22.40 -2.56 -30.07
C THR A 52 20.98 -2.27 -29.56
N GLY A 53 20.81 -2.21 -28.24
CA GLY A 53 19.57 -1.86 -27.55
C GLY A 53 19.16 -0.38 -27.70
N VAL A 54 20.07 0.54 -27.97
CA VAL A 54 19.76 1.97 -28.17
C VAL A 54 19.18 2.22 -29.55
N PHE A 55 19.70 1.53 -30.58
CA PHE A 55 19.19 1.64 -31.94
C PHE A 55 17.96 0.76 -32.20
N SER A 56 17.68 -0.25 -31.36
CA SER A 56 16.46 -1.05 -31.41
C SER A 56 15.34 -0.44 -30.55
N ASP A 57 14.63 0.53 -31.14
CA ASP A 57 13.23 0.85 -30.83
C ASP A 57 12.88 1.24 -29.37
N LYS A 58 13.85 1.76 -28.60
CA LYS A 58 13.63 2.23 -27.22
C LYS A 58 12.69 3.43 -27.11
N VAL A 59 12.59 4.27 -28.14
CA VAL A 59 11.68 5.42 -28.14
C VAL A 59 10.22 4.94 -28.17
N ARG A 60 9.89 3.98 -29.05
CA ARG A 60 8.55 3.36 -29.07
C ARG A 60 8.22 2.64 -27.77
N LYS A 61 9.14 1.84 -27.23
CA LYS A 61 8.91 1.16 -25.94
C LYS A 61 8.71 2.14 -24.77
N ALA A 62 9.37 3.29 -24.77
CA ALA A 62 9.17 4.29 -23.73
C ALA A 62 7.80 4.97 -23.85
N GLU A 63 7.39 5.32 -25.08
CA GLU A 63 6.07 5.89 -25.37
C GLU A 63 4.93 4.90 -25.08
N ASP A 64 5.08 3.63 -25.47
CA ASP A 64 4.12 2.56 -25.21
C ASP A 64 3.96 2.34 -23.69
N ASN A 65 5.07 2.30 -22.95
CA ASN A 65 5.05 2.20 -21.49
C ASN A 65 4.39 3.42 -20.85
N GLU A 66 4.63 4.64 -21.35
CA GLU A 66 4.00 5.85 -20.82
C GLU A 66 2.48 5.87 -21.07
N ALA A 67 2.05 5.44 -22.26
CA ALA A 67 0.64 5.28 -22.60
C ALA A 67 -0.04 4.23 -21.71
N GLU A 68 0.59 3.06 -21.50
CA GLU A 68 0.10 2.01 -20.62
C GLU A 68 0.01 2.49 -19.17
N VAL A 69 1.05 3.18 -18.67
CA VAL A 69 1.03 3.76 -17.31
C VAL A 69 -0.11 4.76 -17.15
N LYS A 70 -0.34 5.62 -18.15
CA LYS A 70 -1.45 6.57 -18.14
C LYS A 70 -2.80 5.85 -18.12
N GLU A 71 -2.97 4.80 -18.90
CA GLU A 71 -4.19 4.00 -18.92
C GLU A 71 -4.44 3.30 -17.58
N LEU A 72 -3.41 2.68 -17.00
CA LEU A 72 -3.50 2.04 -15.69
C LEU A 72 -3.84 3.05 -14.59
N HIS A 73 -3.24 4.24 -14.58
CA HIS A 73 -3.61 5.29 -13.64
C HIS A 73 -5.06 5.75 -13.81
N ALA A 74 -5.53 5.91 -15.04
CA ALA A 74 -6.93 6.23 -15.29
C ALA A 74 -7.88 5.13 -14.77
N LYS A 75 -7.50 3.86 -14.96
CA LYS A 75 -8.27 2.72 -14.45
C LYS A 75 -8.28 2.67 -12.91
N ILE A 76 -7.15 2.93 -12.26
CA ILE A 76 -7.06 3.05 -10.80
C ILE A 76 -7.98 4.16 -10.30
N GLY A 77 -7.96 5.33 -10.94
CA GLY A 77 -8.83 6.45 -10.58
C GLY A 77 -10.31 6.10 -10.72
N LYS A 78 -10.70 5.47 -11.84
CA LYS A 78 -12.08 4.99 -12.05
C LYS A 78 -12.51 3.98 -10.97
N LEU A 79 -11.67 2.97 -10.71
CA LEU A 79 -11.96 1.96 -9.69
C LEU A 79 -12.04 2.57 -8.28
N ALA A 80 -11.23 3.58 -7.97
CA ALA A 80 -11.30 4.29 -6.69
C ALA A 80 -12.67 4.97 -6.52
N VAL A 81 -13.14 5.70 -7.54
CA VAL A 81 -14.46 6.36 -7.50
C VAL A 81 -15.61 5.35 -7.40
N GLU A 82 -15.55 4.25 -8.16
CA GLU A 82 -16.55 3.18 -8.08
C GLU A 82 -16.55 2.52 -6.70
N THR A 83 -15.38 2.24 -6.13
CA THR A 83 -15.24 1.67 -4.79
C THR A 83 -15.79 2.61 -3.72
N ASP A 84 -15.47 3.91 -3.79
CA ASP A 84 -15.97 4.92 -2.86
C ASP A 84 -17.50 5.02 -2.90
N PHE A 85 -18.10 4.96 -4.10
CA PHE A 85 -19.56 4.90 -4.23
C PHE A 85 -20.14 3.71 -3.45
N PHE A 86 -19.59 2.49 -3.62
CA PHE A 86 -20.08 1.31 -2.91
C PHE A 86 -19.86 1.41 -1.39
N VAL A 87 -18.74 1.97 -0.93
CA VAL A 87 -18.47 2.19 0.50
C VAL A 87 -19.51 3.14 1.10
N ILE A 88 -19.82 4.26 0.43
CA ILE A 88 -20.84 5.21 0.91
C ILE A 88 -22.23 4.53 0.97
N ARG A 89 -22.58 3.73 -0.04
CA ARG A 89 -23.83 2.93 -0.02
C ARG A 89 -23.81 1.89 1.10
N ALA A 90 -22.65 1.31 1.40
CA ALA A 90 -22.48 0.39 2.52
C ALA A 90 -22.71 1.06 3.87
N GLU A 91 -22.17 2.27 4.06
CA GLU A 91 -22.32 3.05 5.30
C GLU A 91 -23.79 3.41 5.61
N ALA A 92 -24.63 3.57 4.58
CA ALA A 92 -26.06 3.82 4.75
C ALA A 92 -26.84 2.61 5.31
N MET A 93 -26.25 1.42 5.31
CA MET A 93 -26.86 0.21 5.90
C MET A 93 -26.59 0.09 7.40
N SER A 94 -27.44 -0.69 8.07
CA SER A 94 -27.29 -0.94 9.50
C SER A 94 -25.96 -1.65 9.81
N PRO A 95 -25.44 -1.52 11.05
CA PRO A 95 -24.22 -2.21 11.44
C PRO A 95 -24.29 -3.74 11.29
N ASN A 96 -25.47 -4.34 11.45
CA ASN A 96 -25.64 -5.79 11.33
C ASN A 96 -25.58 -6.26 9.87
N GLU A 97 -26.19 -5.53 8.95
CA GLU A 97 -26.12 -5.82 7.51
C GLU A 97 -24.68 -5.71 7.00
N ARG A 98 -23.95 -4.67 7.42
CA ARG A 98 -22.53 -4.54 7.08
C ARG A 98 -21.68 -5.66 7.65
N LYS A 99 -21.94 -6.13 8.87
CA LYS A 99 -21.23 -7.30 9.42
C LYS A 99 -21.48 -8.56 8.60
N ALA A 100 -22.69 -8.74 8.09
CA ALA A 100 -23.03 -9.90 7.25
C ALA A 100 -22.29 -9.90 5.90
N MET A 101 -21.80 -8.75 5.43
CA MET A 101 -20.98 -8.63 4.22
C MET A 101 -19.54 -9.12 4.39
N ILE A 102 -19.10 -9.39 5.62
CA ILE A 102 -17.75 -9.89 5.89
C ILE A 102 -17.62 -11.34 5.41
N ASN A 103 -16.62 -11.58 4.56
CA ASN A 103 -16.26 -12.91 4.10
C ASN A 103 -14.98 -13.40 4.79
N ARG A 104 -15.10 -14.41 5.65
CA ARG A 104 -13.96 -14.98 6.41
C ARG A 104 -13.01 -15.80 5.54
N ASP A 105 -13.49 -16.31 4.41
CA ASP A 105 -12.74 -17.21 3.52
C ASP A 105 -12.10 -16.46 2.34
N HIS A 106 -12.17 -15.12 2.34
CA HIS A 106 -11.58 -14.31 1.29
C HIS A 106 -10.04 -14.35 1.32
N THR A 107 -9.42 -14.89 0.27
CA THR A 107 -7.97 -15.12 0.20
C THR A 107 -7.16 -13.83 0.05
N ASP A 108 -7.65 -12.89 -0.77
CA ASP A 108 -6.84 -11.71 -1.14
C ASP A 108 -7.05 -10.50 -0.21
N LEU A 109 -8.08 -10.53 0.63
CA LEU A 109 -8.50 -9.39 1.44
C LEU A 109 -8.70 -9.79 2.89
N SER A 110 -7.78 -9.37 3.75
CA SER A 110 -7.84 -9.66 5.19
C SER A 110 -9.13 -9.15 5.84
N LEU A 111 -9.56 -9.80 6.93
CA LEU A 111 -10.67 -9.32 7.76
C LEU A 111 -10.50 -7.87 8.21
N THR A 112 -9.28 -7.43 8.51
CA THR A 112 -9.00 -6.03 8.86
C THR A 112 -9.34 -5.08 7.73
N SER A 113 -8.92 -5.44 6.51
CA SER A 113 -9.17 -4.63 5.32
C SER A 113 -10.66 -4.56 5.01
N GLN A 114 -11.36 -5.70 5.11
CA GLN A 114 -12.82 -5.76 4.94
C GLN A 114 -13.55 -4.90 5.99
N CYS A 115 -13.13 -4.98 7.27
CA CYS A 115 -13.69 -4.13 8.32
C CYS A 115 -13.49 -2.64 8.03
N LYS A 116 -12.32 -2.26 7.52
CA LYS A 116 -11.99 -0.88 7.17
C LYS A 116 -12.84 -0.38 6.00
N LEU A 117 -13.05 -1.19 4.96
CA LEU A 117 -13.92 -0.86 3.82
C LEU A 117 -15.37 -0.68 4.24
N LEU A 118 -15.88 -1.57 5.10
CA LEU A 118 -17.26 -1.51 5.60
C LEU A 118 -17.45 -0.56 6.79
N LYS A 119 -16.37 0.09 7.25
CA LYS A 119 -16.37 1.02 8.40
C LYS A 119 -16.97 0.42 9.66
N ILE A 120 -16.64 -0.83 9.93
CA ILE A 120 -17.02 -1.52 11.16
C ILE A 120 -15.80 -1.66 12.08
N SER A 121 -16.02 -1.56 13.39
CA SER A 121 -14.97 -1.88 14.36
C SER A 121 -14.66 -3.37 14.28
N ARG A 122 -13.37 -3.72 14.21
CA ARG A 122 -12.93 -5.12 14.19
C ARG A 122 -13.38 -5.89 15.43
N SER A 123 -13.44 -5.25 16.61
CA SER A 123 -13.90 -5.91 17.84
C SER A 123 -15.37 -6.36 17.75
N SER A 124 -16.19 -5.60 17.03
CA SER A 124 -17.62 -5.87 16.87
C SER A 124 -17.95 -7.16 16.12
N LEU A 125 -16.95 -7.73 15.43
CA LEU A 125 -17.03 -8.98 14.67
C LEU A 125 -16.91 -10.22 15.56
N TYR A 126 -16.26 -10.06 16.72
CA TYR A 126 -16.11 -11.10 17.73
C TYR A 126 -17.06 -10.90 18.91
N TYR A 127 -17.68 -9.73 19.01
CA TYR A 127 -18.66 -9.44 20.04
C TYR A 127 -19.93 -10.26 19.80
N VAL A 128 -20.25 -11.12 20.78
CA VAL A 128 -21.55 -11.79 20.87
C VAL A 128 -22.41 -10.97 21.81
N PRO A 129 -23.58 -10.46 21.37
CA PRO A 129 -24.48 -9.72 22.25
C PRO A 129 -24.93 -10.64 23.38
N VAL A 130 -24.67 -10.22 24.60
CA VAL A 130 -25.18 -10.91 25.79
C VAL A 130 -26.63 -10.47 25.96
N GLY A 131 -27.56 -11.41 25.81
CA GLY A 131 -28.97 -11.16 26.08
C GLY A 131 -29.19 -10.80 27.55
N VAL A 132 -30.20 -9.97 27.82
CA VAL A 132 -30.67 -9.75 29.19
C VAL A 132 -31.42 -11.02 29.62
N ASN A 133 -30.95 -11.69 30.66
CA ASN A 133 -31.66 -12.85 31.21
C ASN A 133 -32.95 -12.38 31.91
N ALA A 134 -33.89 -13.31 32.14
CA ALA A 134 -35.19 -12.99 32.74
C ALA A 134 -35.04 -12.32 34.12
N GLU A 135 -34.11 -12.82 34.95
CA GLU A 135 -33.82 -12.26 36.28
C GLU A 135 -33.30 -10.82 36.23
N THR A 136 -32.42 -10.50 35.27
CA THR A 136 -31.91 -9.13 35.08
C THR A 136 -33.02 -8.23 34.56
N LEU A 137 -33.90 -8.72 33.68
CA LEU A 137 -35.04 -7.95 33.20
C LEU A 137 -36.03 -7.64 34.33
N GLU A 138 -36.30 -8.61 35.21
CA GLU A 138 -37.10 -8.42 36.42
C GLU A 138 -36.46 -7.37 37.34
N LEU A 139 -35.14 -7.46 37.57
CA LEU A 139 -34.42 -6.48 38.36
C LEU A 139 -34.47 -5.07 37.73
N MET A 140 -34.30 -4.96 36.41
CA MET A 140 -34.39 -3.69 35.68
C MET A 140 -35.78 -3.07 35.81
N ASN A 141 -36.84 -3.88 35.67
CA ASN A 141 -38.22 -3.43 35.82
C ASN A 141 -38.52 -2.97 37.26
N GLU A 142 -38.00 -3.67 38.27
CA GLU A 142 -38.20 -3.27 39.66
C GLU A 142 -37.43 -1.97 40.01
N ILE A 143 -36.21 -1.80 39.49
CA ILE A 143 -35.47 -0.54 39.61
C ILE A 143 -36.26 0.62 38.99
N ASP A 144 -36.80 0.43 37.78
CA ASP A 144 -37.61 1.44 37.08
C ASP A 144 -38.90 1.78 37.85
N ARG A 145 -39.54 0.76 38.43
CA ARG A 145 -40.72 0.92 39.29
C ARG A 145 -40.41 1.75 40.55
N VAL A 146 -39.30 1.45 41.22
CA VAL A 146 -38.86 2.18 42.42
C VAL A 146 -38.52 3.63 42.05
N PHE A 147 -37.82 3.85 40.95
CA PHE A 147 -37.47 5.19 40.47
C PHE A 147 -38.71 6.02 40.10
N THR A 148 -39.68 5.40 39.41
CA THR A 148 -40.96 6.04 39.07
C THR A 148 -41.77 6.39 40.31
N LYS A 149 -41.77 5.52 41.32
CA LYS A 149 -42.50 5.74 42.58
C LYS A 149 -41.80 6.74 43.50
N TYR A 150 -40.46 6.77 43.49
CA TYR A 150 -39.64 7.63 44.33
C TYR A 150 -38.51 8.29 43.51
N PRO A 151 -38.82 9.36 42.74
CA PRO A 151 -37.84 9.98 41.83
C PRO A 151 -36.63 10.63 42.52
N PHE A 152 -36.70 10.80 43.85
CA PHE A 152 -35.63 11.36 44.67
C PHE A 152 -34.71 10.28 45.28
N PHE A 153 -35.00 8.99 45.07
CA PHE A 153 -34.11 7.91 45.53
C PHE A 153 -32.88 7.81 44.62
N GLY A 154 -31.69 7.90 45.22
CA GLY A 154 -30.42 7.71 44.53
C GLY A 154 -29.99 6.25 44.47
N SER A 155 -28.95 5.95 43.67
CA SER A 155 -28.43 4.58 43.49
C SER A 155 -28.09 3.86 44.80
N ARG A 156 -27.60 4.58 45.81
CA ARG A 156 -27.29 4.02 47.14
C ARG A 156 -28.51 3.53 47.91
N GLN A 157 -29.69 4.09 47.65
CA GLN A 157 -30.94 3.69 48.32
C GLN A 157 -31.66 2.56 47.57
N ILE A 158 -31.36 2.38 46.28
CA ILE A 158 -31.94 1.34 45.43
C ILE A 158 -31.12 0.04 45.48
N ALA A 159 -29.83 0.12 45.82
CA ALA A 159 -28.91 -1.02 45.87
C ALA A 159 -28.87 -1.78 47.22
N ALA A 160 -29.76 -1.46 48.16
CA ALA A 160 -29.78 -2.01 49.53
C ALA A 160 -30.86 -3.09 49.71
#